data_AF-A0A2P7QFF2-F1
#
_entry.id   AF-A0A2P7QFF2-F1
#
_cell.length_a   1.000
_cell.length_b   1.000
_cell.length_c   1.000
_cell.angle_alpha   90.00
_cell.angle_beta   90.00
_cell.angle_gamma   90.00
#
_symmetry.space_group_name_H-M   'P 1'
#
loop_
_entity.id
_entity.type
_entity.pdbx_description
1 polymer ?
#
loop_
_entity_poly.entity_id
_entity_poly.type
_entity_poly.pdbx_seq_one_letter_code
_entity_poly.pdbx_strand_id
1 'polypeptide(L)'
;MIRAALLLGCALCLPAAAPPLTFIPVQPKFAAGTSDYEAIWRTDGARIVRALEATSGLEFPQVPIDVIVSDGRPMASYDGRLIRLRASYSPAYKKATLVHELGHRLSFVLGRRDGLDDHRLLYLFLYDAWSDLYGRDYAEQMSRIERRLPGEYDAAWTWALSQTREERQARLRALRENRP
;
A
#
# COMPACT_ATOMS: atom_id res chain seq x y z
N MET A 1 45.24 25.11 -23.19
CA MET A 1 43.85 24.85 -23.62
C MET A 1 43.43 23.51 -23.05
N ILE A 2 42.69 23.49 -21.94
CA ILE A 2 42.22 22.25 -21.29
C ILE A 2 40.72 22.15 -21.56
N ARG A 3 40.30 21.14 -22.33
CA ARG A 3 38.89 20.81 -22.53
C ARG A 3 38.40 20.00 -21.33
N ALA A 4 37.53 20.59 -20.52
CA ALA A 4 36.78 19.89 -19.50
C ALA A 4 35.66 19.07 -20.16
N ALA A 5 35.67 17.76 -19.95
CA ALA A 5 34.56 16.89 -20.29
C ALA A 5 33.59 16.83 -19.09
N LEU A 6 32.38 17.38 -19.25
CA LEU A 6 31.28 17.12 -18.33
C LEU A 6 30.73 15.72 -18.62
N LEU A 7 30.94 14.79 -17.70
CA LEU A 7 30.17 13.55 -17.63
C LEU A 7 28.90 13.85 -16.82
N LEU A 8 27.77 14.04 -17.53
CA LEU A 8 26.45 13.95 -16.90
C LEU A 8 26.24 12.49 -16.48
N GLY A 9 26.36 12.21 -15.19
CA GLY A 9 25.93 10.95 -14.61
C GLY A 9 24.41 10.89 -14.61
N CYS A 10 23.81 10.20 -15.59
CA CYS A 10 22.44 9.72 -15.46
C CYS A 10 22.43 8.64 -14.37
N ALA A 11 22.03 9.00 -13.15
CA ALA A 11 21.68 8.03 -12.14
C ALA A 11 20.49 7.20 -12.68
N LEU A 12 20.77 5.98 -13.08
CA LEU A 12 19.74 4.98 -13.34
C LEU A 12 19.08 4.69 -11.99
N CYS A 13 17.92 5.32 -11.72
CA CYS A 13 17.03 4.89 -10.65
C CYS A 13 16.55 3.48 -10.99
N LEU A 14 17.29 2.46 -10.54
CA LEU A 14 16.80 1.10 -10.53
C LEU A 14 15.48 1.11 -9.72
N PRO A 15 14.38 0.56 -10.26
CA PRO A 15 13.15 0.48 -9.49
C PRO A 15 13.44 -0.30 -8.21
N ALA A 16 13.00 0.22 -7.07
CA ALA A 16 13.06 -0.52 -5.82
C ALA A 16 12.45 -1.91 -6.06
N ALA A 17 13.18 -2.95 -5.67
CA ALA A 17 12.68 -4.31 -5.80
C ALA A 17 11.40 -4.45 -4.96
N ALA A 18 10.42 -5.18 -5.45
CA ALA A 18 9.25 -5.49 -4.65
C ALA A 18 9.67 -6.44 -3.50
N PRO A 19 9.17 -6.28 -2.26
CA PRO A 19 9.52 -7.17 -1.18
C PRO A 19 9.09 -8.60 -1.53
N PRO A 20 9.83 -9.63 -1.08
CA PRO A 20 9.42 -11.01 -1.32
C PRO A 20 8.15 -11.33 -0.52
N LEU A 21 7.11 -11.81 -1.20
CA LEU A 21 5.85 -12.26 -0.59
C LEU A 21 5.70 -13.77 -0.77
N THR A 22 5.34 -14.46 0.30
CA THR A 22 5.00 -15.89 0.28
C THR A 22 3.51 -16.05 0.58
N PHE A 23 2.73 -16.58 -0.36
CA PHE A 23 1.29 -16.77 -0.18
C PHE A 23 0.99 -18.17 0.37
N ILE A 24 0.26 -18.26 1.47
CA ILE A 24 0.03 -19.49 2.22
C ILE A 24 -1.47 -19.69 2.46
N PRO A 25 -2.12 -20.72 1.86
CA PRO A 25 -3.50 -21.04 2.19
C PRO A 25 -3.57 -21.66 3.58
N VAL A 26 -4.45 -21.17 4.48
CA VAL A 26 -4.60 -21.80 5.81
C VAL A 26 -5.19 -23.20 5.76
N GLN A 27 -5.90 -23.53 4.67
CA GLN A 27 -6.56 -24.82 4.42
C GLN A 27 -6.61 -25.05 2.90
N PRO A 28 -6.64 -26.31 2.42
CA PRO A 28 -6.67 -26.63 0.97
C PRO A 28 -7.78 -25.93 0.19
N LYS A 29 -8.95 -25.71 0.81
CA LYS A 29 -10.08 -25.00 0.18
C LYS A 29 -9.78 -23.57 -0.25
N PHE A 30 -8.73 -22.94 0.30
CA PHE A 30 -8.30 -21.59 -0.04
C PHE A 30 -7.22 -21.53 -1.12
N ALA A 31 -6.82 -22.67 -1.70
CA ALA A 31 -5.76 -22.73 -2.71
C ALA A 31 -6.07 -21.84 -3.93
N ALA A 32 -7.29 -21.91 -4.49
CA ALA A 32 -7.67 -21.07 -5.62
C ALA A 32 -7.56 -19.57 -5.30
N GLY A 33 -8.06 -19.17 -4.11
CA GLY A 33 -7.95 -17.79 -3.67
C GLY A 33 -6.51 -17.32 -3.47
N THR A 34 -5.63 -18.22 -3.09
CA THR A 34 -4.18 -17.99 -2.92
C THR A 34 -3.52 -17.78 -4.28
N SER A 35 -3.79 -18.65 -5.25
CA SER A 35 -3.27 -18.53 -6.61
C SER A 35 -3.69 -17.23 -7.30
N ASP A 36 -4.89 -16.72 -7.01
CA ASP A 36 -5.31 -15.41 -7.50
C ASP A 36 -4.40 -14.27 -6.97
N TYR A 37 -4.04 -14.30 -5.69
CA TYR A 37 -3.13 -13.28 -5.13
C TYR A 37 -1.70 -13.43 -5.65
N GLU A 38 -1.21 -14.66 -5.83
CA GLU A 38 0.08 -14.90 -6.48
C GLU A 38 0.10 -14.34 -7.91
N ALA A 39 -0.98 -14.53 -8.67
CA ALA A 39 -1.12 -13.99 -10.02
C ALA A 39 -1.16 -12.46 -10.02
N ILE A 40 -1.88 -11.84 -9.09
CA ILE A 40 -1.88 -10.39 -8.90
C ILE A 40 -0.46 -9.91 -8.57
N TRP A 41 0.23 -10.52 -7.62
CA TRP A 41 1.57 -10.09 -7.20
C TRP A 41 2.60 -10.23 -8.32
N ARG A 42 2.58 -11.34 -9.06
CA ARG A 42 3.45 -11.56 -10.22
C ARG A 42 3.24 -10.50 -11.31
N THR A 43 2.00 -10.06 -11.51
CA THR A 43 1.65 -9.12 -12.59
C THR A 43 1.84 -7.66 -12.18
N ASP A 44 1.35 -7.30 -11.00
CA ASP A 44 1.21 -5.92 -10.55
C ASP A 44 2.20 -5.56 -9.42
N GLY A 45 2.88 -6.51 -8.78
CA GLY A 45 3.62 -6.28 -7.53
C GLY A 45 4.65 -5.15 -7.60
N ALA A 46 5.46 -5.13 -8.67
CA ALA A 46 6.43 -4.04 -8.88
C ALA A 46 5.75 -2.68 -9.12
N ARG A 47 4.57 -2.65 -9.76
CA ARG A 47 3.79 -1.42 -9.95
C ARG A 47 3.18 -0.96 -8.64
N ILE A 48 2.64 -1.90 -7.84
CA ILE A 48 2.05 -1.64 -6.53
C ILE A 48 3.07 -0.98 -5.61
N VAL A 49 4.26 -1.56 -5.49
CA VAL A 49 5.33 -1.01 -4.64
C VAL A 49 5.71 0.39 -5.09
N ARG A 50 5.98 0.59 -6.38
CA ARG A 50 6.30 1.93 -6.91
C ARG A 50 5.20 2.95 -6.64
N ALA A 51 3.93 2.58 -6.79
CA ALA A 51 2.82 3.49 -6.53
C ALA A 51 2.69 3.84 -5.05
N LEU A 52 2.86 2.86 -4.16
CA LEU A 52 2.83 3.09 -2.72
C LEU A 52 4.02 3.96 -2.28
N GLU A 53 5.23 3.71 -2.77
CA GLU A 53 6.41 4.53 -2.47
C GLU A 53 6.27 5.95 -3.01
N ALA A 54 5.83 6.10 -4.28
CA ALA A 54 5.67 7.40 -4.91
C ALA A 54 4.61 8.28 -4.22
N THR A 55 3.51 7.68 -3.75
CA THR A 55 2.42 8.43 -3.10
C THR A 55 2.63 8.60 -1.60
N SER A 56 3.40 7.73 -0.94
CA SER A 56 3.72 7.87 0.48
C SER A 56 4.99 8.67 0.74
N GLY A 57 5.90 8.77 -0.24
CA GLY A 57 7.27 9.28 -0.07
C GLY A 57 8.13 8.44 0.88
N LEU A 58 7.78 7.17 1.09
CA LEU A 58 8.51 6.19 1.89
C LEU A 58 9.14 5.13 0.98
N GLU A 59 10.19 4.48 1.48
CA GLU A 59 10.77 3.30 0.84
C GLU A 59 10.19 2.02 1.46
N PHE A 60 9.88 1.04 0.61
CA PHE A 60 9.30 -0.22 1.05
C PHE A 60 10.39 -1.12 1.66
N PRO A 61 10.23 -1.59 2.91
CA PRO A 61 11.20 -2.49 3.52
C PRO A 61 11.34 -3.80 2.72
N GLN A 62 12.58 -4.18 2.39
CA GLN A 62 12.90 -5.38 1.60
C GLN A 62 12.90 -6.68 2.44
N VAL A 63 12.12 -6.70 3.52
CA VAL A 63 11.99 -7.88 4.38
C VAL A 63 10.88 -8.81 3.85
N PRO A 64 11.06 -10.14 3.91
CA PRO A 64 10.03 -11.08 3.51
C PRO A 64 8.73 -10.93 4.31
N ILE A 65 7.60 -11.11 3.61
CA ILE A 65 6.25 -11.03 4.17
C ILE A 65 5.51 -12.33 3.88
N ASP A 66 4.99 -12.96 4.92
CA ASP A 66 4.08 -14.09 4.80
C ASP A 66 2.65 -13.57 4.62
N VAL A 67 1.96 -14.04 3.58
CA VAL A 67 0.59 -13.66 3.25
C VAL A 67 -0.32 -14.86 3.46
N ILE A 68 -1.02 -14.87 4.59
CA ILE A 68 -1.97 -15.92 4.94
C ILE A 68 -3.31 -15.67 4.24
N VAL A 69 -3.76 -16.64 3.45
CA VAL A 69 -5.02 -16.58 2.71
C VAL A 69 -6.08 -17.44 3.40
N SER A 70 -7.17 -16.81 3.82
CA SER A 70 -8.28 -17.42 4.58
C SER A 70 -9.59 -16.67 4.30
N ASP A 71 -10.68 -16.94 5.03
CA ASP A 71 -11.89 -16.06 5.03
C ASP A 71 -12.03 -15.24 6.32
N GLY A 72 -10.91 -14.94 6.97
CA GLY A 72 -10.83 -13.98 8.07
C GLY A 72 -10.99 -12.52 7.61
N ARG A 73 -11.02 -11.60 8.58
CA ARG A 73 -10.85 -10.16 8.27
C ARG A 73 -9.42 -9.92 7.76
N PRO A 74 -9.23 -9.11 6.70
CA PRO A 74 -7.90 -8.68 6.28
C PRO A 74 -7.15 -7.95 7.41
N MET A 75 -5.82 -8.07 7.41
CA MET A 75 -4.95 -7.33 8.33
C MET A 75 -3.49 -7.33 7.87
N ALA A 76 -2.71 -6.36 8.35
CA ALA A 76 -1.26 -6.38 8.40
C ALA A 76 -0.79 -6.36 9.86
N SER A 77 0.17 -7.20 10.23
CA SER A 77 0.75 -7.20 11.56
C SER A 77 1.69 -6.01 11.77
N TYR A 78 1.75 -5.49 13.00
CA TYR A 78 2.62 -4.37 13.34
C TYR A 78 4.12 -4.69 13.24
N ASP A 79 4.52 -5.96 13.40
CA ASP A 79 5.90 -6.40 13.15
C ASP A 79 6.26 -6.40 11.65
N GLY A 80 5.25 -6.23 10.79
CA GLY A 80 5.39 -6.10 9.36
C GLY A 80 5.76 -7.38 8.63
N ARG A 81 5.63 -8.55 9.26
CA ARG A 81 6.02 -9.85 8.69
C ARG A 81 4.83 -10.68 8.22
N LEU A 82 3.62 -10.30 8.60
CA LEU A 82 2.41 -11.06 8.30
C LEU A 82 1.32 -10.17 7.70
N ILE A 83 0.72 -10.63 6.62
CA ILE A 83 -0.54 -10.10 6.08
C ILE A 83 -1.55 -11.22 6.05
N ARG A 84 -2.81 -10.94 6.39
CA ARG A 84 -3.95 -11.83 6.15
C ARG A 84 -4.82 -11.26 5.05
N LEU A 85 -5.17 -12.08 4.07
CA LEU A 85 -6.08 -11.70 2.98
C LEU A 85 -7.28 -12.64 2.91
N ARG A 86 -8.41 -12.10 2.43
CA ARG A 86 -9.64 -12.87 2.24
C ARG A 86 -9.63 -13.58 0.88
N ALA A 87 -9.87 -14.89 0.88
CA ALA A 87 -9.87 -15.74 -0.30
C ALA A 87 -11.09 -15.51 -1.20
N SER A 88 -12.26 -15.32 -0.59
CA SER A 88 -13.57 -15.20 -1.26
C SER A 88 -13.86 -13.84 -1.91
N TYR A 89 -12.94 -12.87 -1.85
CA TYR A 89 -13.13 -11.58 -2.50
C TYR A 89 -13.16 -11.68 -4.03
N SER A 90 -13.90 -10.76 -4.66
CA SER A 90 -13.87 -10.60 -6.11
C SER A 90 -12.48 -10.17 -6.58
N PRO A 91 -12.10 -10.41 -7.86
CA PRO A 91 -10.76 -10.05 -8.35
C PRO A 91 -10.40 -8.59 -8.13
N ALA A 92 -11.36 -7.68 -8.35
CA ALA A 92 -11.16 -6.25 -8.12
C ALA A 92 -10.91 -5.97 -6.63
N TYR A 93 -11.65 -6.60 -5.72
CA TYR A 93 -11.49 -6.33 -4.30
C TYR A 93 -10.21 -6.96 -3.73
N LYS A 94 -9.77 -8.12 -4.25
CA LYS A 94 -8.45 -8.71 -3.94
C LYS A 94 -7.31 -7.74 -4.21
N LYS A 95 -7.30 -7.09 -5.39
CA LYS A 95 -6.30 -6.07 -5.73
C LYS A 95 -6.30 -4.92 -4.72
N ALA A 96 -7.49 -4.38 -4.41
CA ALA A 96 -7.62 -3.27 -3.48
C ALA A 96 -7.12 -3.64 -2.09
N THR A 97 -7.56 -4.79 -1.55
CA THR A 97 -7.15 -5.27 -0.23
C THR A 97 -5.66 -5.55 -0.17
N LEU A 98 -5.04 -6.16 -1.21
CA LEU A 98 -3.59 -6.37 -1.22
C LEU A 98 -2.83 -5.04 -1.12
N VAL A 99 -3.25 -4.03 -1.89
CA VAL A 99 -2.64 -2.69 -1.83
C VAL A 99 -2.90 -2.02 -0.48
N HIS A 100 -4.09 -2.18 0.09
CA HIS A 100 -4.46 -1.66 1.41
C HIS A 100 -3.54 -2.21 2.51
N GLU A 101 -3.40 -3.53 2.59
CA GLU A 101 -2.57 -4.16 3.63
C GLU A 101 -1.08 -3.89 3.44
N LEU A 102 -0.60 -3.84 2.20
CA LEU A 102 0.77 -3.39 1.90
C LEU A 102 0.97 -1.91 2.25
N GLY A 103 -0.05 -1.08 2.09
CA GLY A 103 -0.05 0.31 2.51
C GLY A 103 0.07 0.44 4.03
N HIS A 104 -0.68 -0.36 4.81
CA HIS A 104 -0.49 -0.44 6.27
C HIS A 104 0.94 -0.83 6.63
N ARG A 105 1.46 -1.87 5.97
CA ARG A 105 2.85 -2.32 6.19
C ARG A 105 3.86 -1.18 5.99
N LEU A 106 3.66 -0.37 4.96
CA LEU A 106 4.51 0.77 4.64
C LEU A 106 4.33 1.90 5.66
N SER A 107 3.09 2.23 6.03
CA SER A 107 2.81 3.31 6.97
C SER A 107 3.34 3.05 8.38
N PHE A 108 3.44 1.78 8.81
CA PHE A 108 4.03 1.42 10.10
C PHE A 108 5.50 1.87 10.27
N VAL A 109 6.23 2.14 9.16
CA VAL A 109 7.58 2.71 9.22
C VAL A 109 7.60 4.10 9.89
N LEU A 110 6.50 4.85 9.81
CA LEU A 110 6.36 6.17 10.43
C LEU A 110 6.12 6.11 11.95
N GLY A 111 5.88 4.92 12.51
CA GLY A 111 5.48 4.73 13.89
C GLY A 111 4.07 5.25 14.18
N ARG A 112 3.54 4.93 15.36
CA ARG A 112 2.29 5.52 15.84
C ARG A 112 2.50 7.01 16.13
N ARG A 113 1.54 7.83 15.76
CA ARG A 113 1.55 9.29 15.97
C ARG A 113 0.30 9.69 16.73
N ASP A 114 0.48 10.52 17.75
CA ASP A 114 -0.66 11.01 18.53
C ASP A 114 -1.67 11.71 17.63
N GLY A 115 -2.95 11.33 17.74
CA GLY A 115 -4.05 11.90 16.97
C GLY A 115 -4.24 11.37 15.54
N LEU A 116 -3.39 10.46 15.05
CA LEU A 116 -3.56 9.76 13.78
C LEU A 116 -3.66 8.25 14.00
N ASP A 117 -4.86 7.71 13.79
CA ASP A 117 -5.05 6.25 13.71
C ASP A 117 -4.43 5.68 12.42
N ASP A 118 -4.26 4.34 12.40
CA ASP A 118 -3.59 3.64 11.32
C ASP A 118 -4.29 3.82 9.95
N HIS A 119 -5.62 3.97 9.93
CA HIS A 119 -6.37 4.19 8.69
C HIS A 119 -6.24 5.63 8.21
N ARG A 120 -6.31 6.63 9.08
CA ARG A 120 -6.05 8.03 8.71
C ARG A 120 -4.65 8.17 8.13
N LEU A 121 -3.65 7.55 8.75
CA LEU A 121 -2.29 7.57 8.23
C LEU A 121 -2.20 6.91 6.84
N LEU A 122 -2.81 5.74 6.66
CA LEU A 122 -2.86 5.03 5.38
C LEU A 122 -3.56 5.85 4.29
N TYR A 123 -4.72 6.44 4.60
CA TYR A 123 -5.55 7.14 3.62
C TYR A 123 -4.97 8.48 3.17
N LEU A 124 -3.90 8.97 3.81
CA LEU A 124 -3.11 10.06 3.26
C LEU A 124 -2.51 9.73 1.89
N PHE A 125 -2.31 8.45 1.54
CA PHE A 125 -1.73 8.06 0.25
C PHE A 125 -2.46 6.93 -0.47
N LEU A 126 -3.29 6.12 0.22
CA LEU A 126 -3.93 4.95 -0.40
C LEU A 126 -4.83 5.30 -1.59
N TYR A 127 -5.63 6.36 -1.50
CA TYR A 127 -6.50 6.79 -2.59
C TYR A 127 -5.70 7.17 -3.85
N ASP A 128 -4.60 7.90 -3.65
CA ASP A 128 -3.72 8.31 -4.73
C ASP A 128 -3.01 7.08 -5.32
N ALA A 129 -2.58 6.12 -4.49
CA ALA A 129 -1.96 4.88 -4.94
C ALA A 129 -2.92 4.05 -5.81
N TRP A 130 -4.17 3.87 -5.39
CA TRP A 130 -5.18 3.20 -6.21
C TRP A 130 -5.48 3.95 -7.51
N SER A 131 -5.55 5.29 -7.44
CA SER A 131 -5.80 6.13 -8.62
C SER A 131 -4.68 5.99 -9.65
N ASP A 132 -3.42 6.01 -9.21
CA ASP A 132 -2.25 5.90 -10.08
C ASP A 132 -2.09 4.46 -10.64
N LEU A 133 -2.52 3.43 -9.90
CA LEU A 133 -2.44 2.02 -10.34
C LEU A 133 -3.54 1.59 -11.31
N TYR A 134 -4.78 1.95 -10.97
CA TYR A 134 -5.99 1.35 -11.54
C TYR A 134 -7.02 2.39 -12.01
N GLY A 135 -6.69 3.68 -11.90
CA GLY A 135 -7.55 4.79 -12.31
C GLY A 135 -8.44 5.32 -11.17
N ARG A 136 -8.86 6.57 -11.35
CA ARG A 136 -9.66 7.30 -10.36
C ARG A 136 -10.99 6.61 -10.03
N ASP A 137 -11.71 6.12 -11.04
CA ASP A 137 -13.00 5.43 -10.84
C ASP A 137 -12.86 4.20 -9.93
N TYR A 138 -11.75 3.48 -10.07
CA TYR A 138 -11.43 2.34 -9.20
C TYR A 138 -11.21 2.80 -7.75
N ALA A 139 -10.41 3.86 -7.54
CA ALA A 139 -10.18 4.41 -6.21
C ALA A 139 -11.48 4.93 -5.56
N GLU A 140 -12.33 5.62 -6.32
CA GLU A 140 -13.66 6.06 -5.86
C GLU A 140 -14.58 4.88 -5.53
N GLN A 141 -14.57 3.82 -6.33
CA GLN A 141 -15.35 2.62 -6.02
C GLN A 141 -14.85 1.94 -4.75
N MET A 142 -13.54 1.72 -4.59
CA MET A 142 -12.98 0.99 -3.45
C MET A 142 -13.13 1.79 -2.15
N SER A 143 -12.87 3.09 -2.16
CA SER A 143 -13.15 3.96 -1.01
C SER A 143 -14.64 3.92 -0.62
N ARG A 144 -15.58 4.01 -1.57
CA ARG A 144 -17.01 3.86 -1.26
C ARG A 144 -17.37 2.51 -0.64
N ILE A 145 -16.70 1.43 -1.04
CA ILE A 145 -16.89 0.10 -0.44
C ILE A 145 -16.37 0.09 0.99
N GLU A 146 -15.15 0.57 1.22
CA GLU A 146 -14.54 0.59 2.55
C GLU A 146 -15.28 1.49 3.54
N ARG A 147 -15.82 2.63 3.09
CA ARG A 147 -16.67 3.51 3.92
C ARG A 147 -17.93 2.82 4.49
N ARG A 148 -18.32 1.67 3.94
CA ARG A 148 -19.46 0.86 4.45
C ARG A 148 -19.03 -0.20 5.44
N LEU A 149 -17.73 -0.38 5.67
CA LEU A 149 -17.22 -1.30 6.67
C LEU A 149 -17.48 -0.74 8.08
N PRO A 150 -17.73 -1.62 9.07
CA PRO A 150 -17.95 -1.17 10.44
C PRO A 150 -16.68 -0.56 11.05
N GLY A 151 -16.86 0.43 11.94
CA GLY A 151 -15.77 1.14 12.62
C GLY A 151 -15.48 2.50 12.02
N GLU A 152 -14.25 2.99 12.20
CA GLU A 152 -13.86 4.37 11.85
C GLU A 152 -13.55 4.58 10.36
N TYR A 153 -13.82 3.59 9.49
CA TYR A 153 -13.49 3.64 8.06
C TYR A 153 -14.12 4.86 7.37
N ASP A 154 -15.41 5.12 7.62
CA ASP A 154 -16.12 6.24 6.99
C ASP A 154 -15.55 7.60 7.41
N ALA A 155 -15.28 7.75 8.70
CA ALA A 155 -14.71 8.97 9.28
C ALA A 155 -13.28 9.21 8.75
N ALA A 156 -12.44 8.17 8.72
CA ALA A 156 -11.08 8.25 8.20
C ALA A 156 -11.04 8.60 6.70
N TRP A 157 -11.89 7.97 5.88
CA TRP A 157 -11.99 8.29 4.46
C TRP A 157 -12.51 9.71 4.23
N THR A 158 -13.54 10.12 4.96
CA THR A 158 -14.09 11.48 4.87
C THR A 158 -13.05 12.53 5.25
N TRP A 159 -12.25 12.27 6.29
CA TRP A 159 -11.14 13.14 6.68
C TRP A 159 -10.03 13.20 5.63
N ALA A 160 -9.62 12.07 5.05
CA ALA A 160 -8.57 12.05 4.04
C ALA A 160 -9.00 12.73 2.73
N LEU A 161 -10.25 12.53 2.32
CA LEU A 161 -10.79 13.04 1.06
C LEU A 161 -11.40 14.45 1.15
N SER A 162 -11.50 15.03 2.35
CA SER A 162 -11.77 16.48 2.49
C SER A 162 -10.56 17.34 2.13
N GLN A 163 -9.40 16.71 1.92
CA GLN A 163 -8.14 17.32 1.56
C GLN A 163 -7.82 17.05 0.09
N THR A 164 -7.12 17.98 -0.54
CA THR A 164 -6.50 17.79 -1.86
C THR A 164 -5.35 16.80 -1.80
N ARG A 165 -4.91 16.30 -2.97
CA ARG A 165 -3.71 15.45 -3.07
C ARG A 165 -2.50 16.19 -2.48
N GLU A 166 -2.33 17.46 -2.82
CA GLU A 166 -1.23 18.31 -2.38
C GLU A 166 -1.18 18.47 -0.86
N GLU A 167 -2.33 18.68 -0.22
CA GLU A 167 -2.44 18.78 1.25
C GLU A 167 -2.10 17.46 1.95
N ARG A 168 -2.61 16.33 1.44
CA ARG A 168 -2.24 15.00 1.98
C ARG A 168 -0.74 14.75 1.85
N GLN A 169 -0.15 15.09 0.70
CA GLN A 169 1.28 14.95 0.47
C GLN A 169 2.11 15.88 1.37
N ALA A 170 1.64 17.09 1.65
CA ALA A 170 2.30 18.01 2.58
C ALA A 170 2.29 17.45 4.02
N ARG A 171 1.18 16.84 4.46
CA ARG A 171 1.12 16.18 5.76
C ARG A 171 2.07 14.99 5.84
N LEU A 172 2.11 14.14 4.82
CA LEU A 172 3.06 13.02 4.77
C LEU A 172 4.52 13.50 4.84
N ARG A 173 4.87 14.57 4.13
CA ARG A 173 6.21 15.20 4.24
C ARG A 173 6.52 15.60 5.68
N ALA A 174 5.61 16.35 6.32
CA ALA A 174 5.81 16.78 7.70
C ALA A 174 5.94 15.60 8.69
N LEU A 175 5.22 14.50 8.48
CA LEU A 175 5.34 13.29 9.31
C LEU A 175 6.69 12.58 9.15
N ARG A 176 7.28 12.61 7.95
CA ARG A 176 8.61 12.05 7.68
C ARG A 176 9.73 12.90 8.28
N GLU A 177 9.62 14.21 8.18
CA GLU A 177 10.62 15.16 8.71
C GLU A 177 10.66 15.16 10.24
N ASN A 178 9.52 14.95 10.90
CA ASN A 178 9.42 14.86 12.36
C ASN A 178 9.57 13.41 12.87
N ARG A 179 10.38 12.58 12.21
CA ARG A 179 10.69 11.23 12.71
C ARG A 179 11.62 11.36 13.92
N PRO A 180 11.30 10.73 15.07
CA PRO A 180 12.22 10.68 16.20
C PRO A 180 13.51 9.96 15.83
#